data_AF-A0A7K2TMX5-F1
#
_entry.id   AF-A0A7K2TMX5-F1
#
_cell.length_a   1.000
_cell.length_b   1.000
_cell.length_c   1.000
_cell.angle_alpha   90.00
_cell.angle_beta   90.00
_cell.angle_gamma   90.00
#
_symmetry.space_group_name_H-M   'P 1'
#
loop_
_entity.id
_entity.type
_entity.pdbx_description
1 polymer ?
#
loop_
_entity_poly.entity_id
_entity_poly.type
_entity_poly.pdbx_seq_one_letter_code
_entity_poly.pdbx_strand_id
1 'polypeptide(L)'
;MPEYRRILLDGAAVETVRDGDDLVAGDGRRVRAEDALHLPPVVPSKVIAVHLNHRSRVDEFRIGLPDTPTYFHKPTSALNGHGGAVVRPEGCKWLNYEGEVAIVIGRTARNIAPADAGEYIAGYTVANDFGLHDFRDTDAGSMLRVKGSDTLCPLGPGLVTDWDFHGKRLRTYVNGEVVQDGSTDEMTWDMHYLVADIARTITLHPGDVLLSGTPANSRPVRPGDVVEVEVEGLGRLTNHVVTGPTAIRSDVGAQPTESEEVLSTALGGDWEFRGIRPPKR
;
A
#
# COMPACT_ATOMS: atom_id res chain seq x y z
N MET A 1 19.55 7.82 -9.11
CA MET A 1 19.01 7.06 -7.98
C MET A 1 19.08 5.59 -8.35
N PRO A 2 19.84 4.77 -7.62
CA PRO A 2 19.82 3.32 -7.80
C PRO A 2 18.43 2.74 -7.59
N GLU A 3 18.03 1.78 -8.43
CA GLU A 3 16.79 1.03 -8.29
C GLU A 3 17.14 -0.47 -8.22
N TYR A 4 16.74 -1.11 -7.13
CA TYR A 4 16.93 -2.53 -6.89
C TYR A 4 15.59 -3.25 -7.07
N ARG A 5 15.61 -4.39 -7.75
CA ARG A 5 14.44 -5.27 -7.88
C ARG A 5 14.75 -6.66 -7.39
N ARG A 6 13.76 -7.30 -6.78
CA ARG A 6 13.80 -8.72 -6.45
C ARG A 6 12.94 -9.45 -7.47
N ILE A 7 13.51 -10.41 -8.18
CA ILE A 7 12.81 -11.17 -9.22
C ILE A 7 12.98 -12.66 -9.01
N LEU A 8 12.10 -13.47 -9.60
CA LEU A 8 12.33 -14.90 -9.75
C LEU A 8 13.11 -15.15 -11.05
N LEU A 9 14.34 -15.63 -10.92
CA LEU A 9 15.21 -15.98 -12.04
C LEU A 9 15.60 -17.46 -11.91
N ASP A 10 15.22 -18.27 -12.90
CA ASP A 10 15.45 -19.72 -12.92
C ASP A 10 14.97 -20.44 -11.64
N GLY A 11 13.85 -19.97 -11.07
CA GLY A 11 13.25 -20.53 -9.86
C GLY A 11 13.87 -20.06 -8.54
N ALA A 12 14.88 -19.19 -8.57
CA ALA A 12 15.48 -18.58 -7.38
C ALA A 12 15.10 -17.11 -7.26
N ALA A 13 14.88 -16.63 -6.03
CA ALA A 13 14.72 -15.21 -5.78
C ALA A 13 16.08 -14.51 -5.84
N VAL A 14 16.24 -13.55 -6.75
CA VAL A 14 17.49 -12.85 -7.03
C VAL A 14 17.27 -11.35 -6.91
N GLU A 15 18.19 -10.67 -6.22
CA GLU A 15 18.29 -9.21 -6.24
C GLU A 15 19.03 -8.76 -7.50
N THR A 16 18.52 -7.71 -8.13
CA THR A 16 19.00 -7.15 -9.38
C THR A 16 19.06 -5.63 -9.29
N VAL A 17 19.95 -5.02 -10.06
CA VAL A 17 20.02 -3.57 -10.25
C VAL A 17 19.42 -3.24 -11.60
N ARG A 18 18.56 -2.20 -11.66
CA ARG A 18 17.99 -1.75 -12.92
C ARG A 18 19.02 -0.97 -13.75
N ASP A 19 19.15 -1.34 -15.03
CA ASP A 19 19.98 -0.69 -16.04
C ASP A 19 19.14 -0.45 -17.30
N GLY A 20 18.59 0.77 -17.42
CA GLY A 20 17.61 1.09 -18.44
C GLY A 20 16.37 0.21 -18.30
N ASP A 21 16.07 -0.57 -19.32
CA ASP A 21 14.94 -1.50 -19.33
C ASP A 21 15.32 -2.92 -18.92
N ASP A 22 16.58 -3.16 -18.56
CA ASP A 22 17.06 -4.45 -18.11
C ASP A 22 17.23 -4.46 -16.58
N LEU A 23 17.23 -5.67 -16.03
CA LEU A 23 17.59 -6.00 -14.66
C LEU A 23 18.85 -6.84 -14.71
N VAL A 24 19.89 -6.38 -14.01
CA VAL A 24 21.20 -7.04 -13.99
C VAL A 24 21.39 -7.73 -12.65
N ALA A 25 21.51 -9.05 -12.67
CA ALA A 25 21.84 -9.85 -11.49
C ALA A 25 23.31 -9.70 -11.10
N GLY A 26 23.65 -10.05 -9.85
CA GLY A 26 25.02 -9.95 -9.33
C GLY A 26 26.07 -10.80 -10.07
N ASP A 27 25.63 -11.79 -10.86
CA ASP A 27 26.49 -12.63 -11.71
C ASP A 27 26.57 -12.13 -13.18
N GLY A 28 25.94 -11.00 -13.49
CA GLY A 28 25.95 -10.36 -14.81
C GLY A 28 24.84 -10.82 -15.76
N ARG A 29 23.99 -11.78 -15.39
CA ARG A 29 22.81 -12.12 -16.20
C ARG A 29 21.86 -10.91 -16.30
N ARG A 30 21.26 -10.73 -17.48
CA ARG A 30 20.32 -9.65 -17.79
C ARG A 30 18.95 -10.23 -18.12
N VAL A 31 17.91 -9.60 -17.59
CA VAL A 31 16.50 -9.92 -17.88
C VAL A 31 15.80 -8.62 -18.22
N ARG A 32 14.94 -8.59 -19.24
CA ARG A 32 14.08 -7.44 -19.51
C ARG A 32 13.16 -7.22 -18.30
N ALA A 33 13.05 -5.98 -17.83
CA ALA A 33 12.22 -5.66 -16.67
C ALA A 33 10.74 -6.01 -16.89
N GLU A 34 10.25 -5.92 -18.14
CA GLU A 34 8.88 -6.28 -18.52
C GLU A 34 8.61 -7.79 -18.53
N ASP A 35 9.63 -8.61 -18.80
CA ASP A 35 9.52 -10.07 -18.88
C ASP A 35 9.80 -10.75 -17.53
N ALA A 36 10.29 -10.00 -16.54
CA ALA A 36 10.65 -10.55 -15.24
C ALA A 36 9.41 -10.83 -14.38
N LEU A 37 9.45 -11.95 -13.64
CA LEU A 37 8.51 -12.17 -12.54
C LEU A 37 8.99 -11.42 -11.30
N HIS A 38 8.36 -10.28 -11.00
CA HIS A 38 8.73 -9.44 -9.86
C HIS A 38 8.21 -10.02 -8.55
N LEU A 39 9.08 -10.02 -7.55
CA LEU A 39 8.74 -10.26 -6.16
C LEU A 39 8.64 -8.89 -5.45
N PRO A 40 8.01 -8.81 -4.27
CA PRO A 40 8.18 -7.64 -3.41
C PRO A 40 9.68 -7.31 -3.26
N PRO A 41 10.07 -6.02 -3.36
CA PRO A 41 11.48 -5.65 -3.39
C PRO A 41 12.22 -5.93 -2.07
N VAL A 42 11.48 -6.20 -0.99
CA VAL A 42 12.02 -6.55 0.34
C VAL A 42 11.24 -7.69 0.99
N VAL A 43 11.85 -8.32 2.00
CA VAL A 43 11.23 -9.34 2.86
C VAL A 43 11.10 -8.78 4.28
N PRO A 44 10.00 -8.07 4.60
CA PRO A 44 9.82 -7.43 5.90
C PRO A 44 9.53 -8.46 7.00
N SER A 45 9.91 -8.12 8.24
CA SER A 45 9.39 -8.82 9.42
C SER A 45 7.98 -8.34 9.78
N LYS A 46 7.66 -7.09 9.43
CA LYS A 46 6.35 -6.47 9.62
C LYS A 46 6.08 -5.37 8.58
N VAL A 47 4.80 -5.23 8.24
CA VAL A 47 4.26 -4.08 7.50
C VAL A 47 3.35 -3.29 8.44
N ILE A 48 3.64 -2.01 8.59
CA ILE A 48 2.84 -1.07 9.38
C ILE A 48 2.31 0.00 8.45
N ALA A 49 1.06 0.43 8.64
CA ALA A 49 0.46 1.46 7.82
C ALA A 49 -0.15 2.53 8.73
N VAL A 50 0.03 3.79 8.34
CA VAL A 50 -0.71 4.90 8.95
C VAL A 50 -2.15 4.88 8.43
N HIS A 51 -3.11 5.32 9.24
CA HIS A 51 -4.48 5.49 8.78
C HIS A 51 -4.61 6.68 7.79
N LEU A 52 -5.25 7.77 8.20
CA LEU A 52 -5.44 8.93 7.34
C LEU A 52 -4.24 9.86 7.49
N ASN A 53 -3.56 10.17 6.39
CA ASN A 53 -2.41 11.08 6.40
C ASN A 53 -2.49 12.18 5.32
N HIS A 54 -3.17 11.93 4.20
CA HIS A 54 -3.35 12.94 3.15
C HIS A 54 -4.52 13.88 3.44
N ARG A 55 -4.28 15.19 3.37
CA ARG A 55 -5.32 16.22 3.57
C ARG A 55 -6.52 16.04 2.64
N SER A 56 -6.32 15.68 1.37
CA SER A 56 -7.43 15.43 0.44
C SER A 56 -8.39 14.33 0.94
N ARG A 57 -7.86 13.24 1.50
CA ARG A 57 -8.65 12.12 2.05
C ARG A 57 -9.40 12.54 3.31
N VAL A 58 -8.79 13.39 4.14
CA VAL A 58 -9.41 13.97 5.34
C VAL A 58 -10.59 14.86 4.95
N ASP A 59 -10.39 15.72 3.95
CA ASP A 59 -11.42 16.61 3.40
C ASP A 59 -12.57 15.81 2.77
N GLU A 60 -12.27 14.74 2.02
CA GLU A 60 -13.25 13.82 1.44
C GLU A 60 -14.18 13.23 2.51
N PHE A 61 -13.62 12.77 3.63
CA PHE A 61 -14.39 12.18 4.71
C PHE A 61 -15.07 13.23 5.62
N ARG A 62 -14.68 14.50 5.53
CA ARG A 62 -15.13 15.61 6.39
C ARG A 62 -14.89 15.33 7.88
N ILE A 63 -13.70 14.87 8.21
CA ILE A 63 -13.29 14.55 9.57
C ILE A 63 -12.06 15.35 9.99
N GLY A 64 -11.78 15.40 11.29
CA GLY A 64 -10.51 15.90 11.82
C GLY A 64 -9.53 14.76 12.03
N LEU A 65 -8.24 15.06 11.89
CA LEU A 65 -7.18 14.16 12.35
C LEU A 65 -6.92 14.36 13.86
N PRO A 66 -6.52 13.30 14.57
CA PRO A 66 -5.91 13.46 15.91
C PRO A 66 -4.58 14.23 15.82
N ASP A 67 -4.04 14.65 16.97
CA ASP A 67 -2.75 15.37 17.04
C ASP A 67 -1.55 14.51 16.60
N THR A 68 -1.69 13.18 16.69
CA THR A 68 -0.65 12.20 16.37
C THR A 68 -1.23 11.06 15.53
N PRO A 69 -0.42 10.44 14.63
CA PRO A 69 -0.90 9.38 13.76
C PRO A 69 -1.39 8.16 14.53
N THR A 70 -2.26 7.40 13.88
CA THR A 70 -2.68 6.07 14.33
C THR A 70 -2.32 5.04 13.28
N TYR A 71 -1.98 3.83 13.71
CA TYR A 71 -1.42 2.82 12.83
C TYR A 71 -2.18 1.49 12.92
N PHE A 72 -2.04 0.68 11.89
CA PHE A 72 -2.47 -0.71 11.86
C PHE A 72 -1.39 -1.59 11.20
N HIS A 73 -1.54 -2.90 11.34
CA HIS A 73 -0.63 -3.88 10.74
C HIS A 73 -1.27 -4.54 9.52
N LYS A 74 -0.43 -4.81 8.51
CA LYS A 74 -0.74 -5.81 7.49
C LYS A 74 0.13 -7.05 7.75
N PRO A 75 -0.46 -8.26 7.78
CA PRO A 75 0.31 -9.50 7.79
C PRO A 75 1.22 -9.58 6.58
N THR A 76 2.39 -10.20 6.74
CA THR A 76 3.34 -10.41 5.62
C THR A 76 2.80 -11.39 4.58
N SER A 77 1.78 -12.19 4.88
CA SER A 77 1.07 -13.01 3.88
C SER A 77 0.29 -12.19 2.85
N ALA A 78 0.00 -10.92 3.15
CA ALA A 78 -0.65 -10.01 2.20
C ALA A 78 0.31 -9.52 1.10
N LEU A 79 1.62 -9.68 1.27
CA LEU A 79 2.62 -9.17 0.33
C LEU A 79 2.40 -9.70 -1.10
N ASN A 80 2.52 -8.80 -2.06
CA ASN A 80 2.38 -9.11 -3.48
C ASN A 80 3.38 -8.29 -4.31
N GLY A 81 3.73 -8.78 -5.49
CA GLY A 81 4.71 -8.14 -6.38
C GLY A 81 4.07 -7.34 -7.50
N HIS A 82 4.90 -6.64 -8.26
CA HIS A 82 4.52 -6.01 -9.52
C HIS A 82 4.09 -7.06 -10.55
N GLY A 83 3.00 -6.79 -11.27
CA GLY A 83 2.32 -7.73 -12.17
C GLY A 83 1.50 -8.81 -11.45
N GLY A 84 1.53 -8.85 -10.12
CA GLY A 84 0.86 -9.86 -9.32
C GLY A 84 -0.67 -9.74 -9.34
N ALA A 85 -1.35 -10.87 -9.14
CA ALA A 85 -2.81 -10.93 -9.03
C ALA A 85 -3.27 -10.47 -7.63
N VAL A 86 -4.25 -9.57 -7.57
CA VAL A 86 -4.93 -9.13 -6.35
C VAL A 86 -6.29 -9.82 -6.31
N VAL A 87 -6.50 -10.63 -5.28
CA VAL A 87 -7.70 -11.47 -5.17
C VAL A 87 -8.83 -10.70 -4.50
N ARG A 88 -9.95 -10.56 -5.22
CA ARG A 88 -11.25 -10.27 -4.61
C ARG A 88 -12.00 -11.61 -4.44
N PRO A 89 -12.22 -12.11 -3.22
CA PRO A 89 -12.94 -13.35 -3.02
C PRO A 89 -14.37 -13.31 -3.55
N GLU A 90 -14.91 -14.46 -3.96
CA GLU A 90 -16.32 -14.58 -4.31
C GLU A 90 -17.20 -14.24 -3.09
N GLY A 91 -18.27 -13.47 -3.33
CA GLY A 91 -19.16 -12.94 -2.29
C GLY A 91 -18.75 -11.55 -1.76
N CYS A 92 -17.52 -11.10 -2.02
CA CYS A 92 -17.09 -9.74 -1.70
C CYS A 92 -17.26 -8.77 -2.88
N LYS A 93 -17.55 -7.50 -2.56
CA LYS A 93 -17.81 -6.44 -3.52
C LYS A 93 -16.90 -5.22 -3.33
N TRP A 94 -16.49 -4.93 -2.11
CA TRP A 94 -15.90 -3.65 -1.71
C TRP A 94 -14.39 -3.76 -1.52
N LEU A 95 -13.69 -4.24 -2.56
CA LEU A 95 -12.23 -4.23 -2.61
C LEU A 95 -11.77 -2.87 -3.13
N ASN A 96 -11.22 -2.02 -2.28
CA ASN A 96 -10.72 -0.70 -2.65
C ASN A 96 -9.21 -0.71 -2.90
N TYR A 97 -8.76 0.06 -3.89
CA TYR A 97 -7.35 0.44 -4.02
C TYR A 97 -7.03 1.62 -3.08
N GLU A 98 -5.77 1.73 -2.69
CA GLU A 98 -5.22 2.86 -1.92
C GLU A 98 -3.75 3.04 -2.34
N GLY A 99 -3.49 3.91 -3.32
CA GLY A 99 -2.13 4.13 -3.81
C GLY A 99 -1.29 4.89 -2.78
N GLU A 100 -0.10 4.37 -2.44
CA GLU A 100 0.76 4.95 -1.41
C GLU A 100 2.25 4.90 -1.78
N VAL A 101 3.06 5.64 -1.02
CA VAL A 101 4.51 5.42 -0.95
C VAL A 101 4.82 4.52 0.24
N ALA A 102 5.65 3.49 0.03
CA ALA A 102 6.18 2.64 1.08
C ALA A 102 7.62 3.05 1.44
N ILE A 103 7.85 3.26 2.74
CA ILE A 103 9.14 3.54 3.35
C ILE A 103 9.76 2.21 3.75
N VAL A 104 10.99 1.94 3.30
CA VAL A 104 11.69 0.69 3.61
C VAL A 104 12.83 0.98 4.58
N ILE A 105 12.84 0.29 5.71
CA ILE A 105 13.85 0.47 6.75
C ILE A 105 15.15 -0.26 6.35
N GLY A 106 16.28 0.41 6.48
CA GLY A 106 17.61 -0.13 6.16
C GLY A 106 18.47 -0.46 7.38
N ARG A 107 18.20 0.19 8.52
CA ARG A 107 18.94 0.01 9.77
C ARG A 107 17.97 -0.11 10.94
N THR A 108 18.35 -0.88 11.95
CA THR A 108 17.53 -1.02 13.16
C THR A 108 17.27 0.34 13.80
N ALA A 109 16.02 0.77 13.87
CA ALA A 109 15.61 2.04 14.46
C ALA A 109 14.83 1.81 15.76
N ARG A 110 15.23 2.52 16.83
CA ARG A 110 14.53 2.54 18.11
C ARG A 110 14.77 3.88 18.79
N ASN A 111 13.70 4.59 19.11
CA ASN A 111 13.68 5.85 19.82
C ASN A 111 14.64 6.89 19.21
N ILE A 112 14.52 7.08 17.89
CA ILE A 112 15.32 8.02 17.10
C ILE A 112 14.61 9.37 16.98
N ALA A 113 15.35 10.45 16.69
CA ALA A 113 14.74 11.74 16.38
C ALA A 113 14.25 11.78 14.92
N PRO A 114 13.21 12.57 14.58
CA PRO A 114 12.77 12.75 13.20
C PRO A 114 13.88 13.23 12.25
N ALA A 115 14.78 14.09 12.73
CA ALA A 115 15.90 14.59 11.93
C ALA A 115 16.91 13.49 11.51
N ASP A 116 16.99 12.40 12.29
CA ASP A 116 17.89 11.28 12.03
C ASP A 116 17.22 10.19 11.16
N ALA A 117 15.90 10.26 10.95
CA ALA A 117 15.12 9.18 10.34
C ALA A 117 15.64 8.76 8.96
N GLY A 118 16.09 9.73 8.14
CA GLY A 118 16.67 9.46 6.83
C GLY A 118 17.86 8.49 6.86
N GLU A 119 18.67 8.49 7.93
CA GLU A 119 19.79 7.57 8.09
C GLU A 119 19.39 6.11 8.33
N TYR A 120 18.13 5.86 8.69
CA TYR A 120 17.58 4.53 8.98
C TYR A 120 16.75 3.98 7.83
N ILE A 121 16.42 4.80 6.83
CA ILE A 121 15.65 4.43 5.65
C ILE A 121 16.59 3.87 4.59
N ALA A 122 16.33 2.66 4.08
CA ALA A 122 17.04 2.09 2.93
C ALA A 122 16.64 2.79 1.63
N GLY A 123 15.35 3.13 1.51
CA GLY A 123 14.78 3.75 0.33
C GLY A 123 13.27 3.66 0.35
N TYR A 124 12.68 3.85 -0.83
CA TYR A 124 11.23 3.92 -1.03
C TYR A 124 10.79 3.03 -2.18
N THR A 125 9.56 2.55 -2.10
CA THR A 125 8.89 1.82 -3.18
C THR A 125 7.44 2.28 -3.31
N VAL A 126 6.76 1.88 -4.38
CA VAL A 126 5.32 2.15 -4.53
C VAL A 126 4.55 1.03 -3.82
N ALA A 127 3.42 1.38 -3.22
CA ALA A 127 2.51 0.44 -2.60
C ALA A 127 1.07 0.65 -3.07
N ASN A 128 0.27 -0.41 -2.94
CA ASN A 128 -1.18 -0.31 -3.01
C ASN A 128 -1.79 -0.98 -1.77
N ASP A 129 -2.32 -0.20 -0.83
CA ASP A 129 -2.91 -0.68 0.42
C ASP A 129 -4.36 -1.15 0.22
N PHE A 130 -4.53 -2.22 -0.55
CA PHE A 130 -5.87 -2.75 -0.83
C PHE A 130 -6.63 -3.07 0.45
N GLY A 131 -7.92 -2.72 0.46
CA GLY A 131 -8.84 -2.93 1.57
C GLY A 131 -10.10 -3.65 1.14
N LEU A 132 -10.41 -4.78 1.78
CA LEU A 132 -11.65 -5.52 1.61
C LEU A 132 -12.71 -5.01 2.60
N HIS A 133 -13.36 -3.90 2.23
CA HIS A 133 -14.26 -3.17 3.10
C HIS A 133 -15.56 -3.90 3.43
N ASP A 134 -15.86 -5.01 2.77
CA ASP A 134 -16.98 -5.91 3.12
C ASP A 134 -16.99 -6.32 4.60
N PHE A 135 -15.84 -6.25 5.29
CA PHE A 135 -15.70 -6.58 6.71
C PHE A 135 -15.51 -5.34 7.61
N ARG A 136 -15.66 -4.13 7.09
CA ARG A 136 -15.28 -2.88 7.78
C ARG A 136 -16.00 -2.67 9.10
N ASP A 137 -17.29 -2.96 9.15
CA ASP A 137 -18.13 -2.84 10.34
C ASP A 137 -17.77 -3.86 11.42
N THR A 138 -17.49 -5.11 11.01
CA THR A 138 -17.16 -6.18 11.95
C THR A 138 -15.70 -6.18 12.41
N ASP A 139 -14.84 -5.44 11.71
CA ASP A 139 -13.39 -5.36 11.94
C ASP A 139 -12.92 -3.96 12.35
N ALA A 140 -13.87 -3.09 12.72
CA ALA A 140 -13.60 -1.72 13.11
C ALA A 140 -12.61 -1.67 14.30
N GLY A 141 -11.53 -0.90 14.13
CA GLY A 141 -10.45 -0.75 15.10
C GLY A 141 -9.12 -1.33 14.62
N SER A 142 -9.03 -2.66 14.47
CA SER A 142 -7.76 -3.32 14.11
C SER A 142 -7.43 -3.28 12.62
N MET A 143 -8.44 -3.19 11.75
CA MET A 143 -8.31 -3.30 10.28
C MET A 143 -7.67 -4.61 9.76
N LEU A 144 -7.43 -5.60 10.62
CA LEU A 144 -6.66 -6.80 10.30
C LEU A 144 -7.29 -7.62 9.17
N ARG A 145 -8.61 -7.84 9.15
CA ARG A 145 -9.29 -8.58 8.07
C ARG A 145 -9.48 -7.69 6.84
N VAL A 146 -9.82 -6.42 7.05
CA VAL A 146 -10.01 -5.46 5.96
C VAL A 146 -8.72 -5.31 5.16
N LYS A 147 -7.56 -5.20 5.82
CA LYS A 147 -6.28 -4.87 5.21
C LYS A 147 -5.33 -6.06 5.08
N GLY A 148 -5.62 -7.19 5.73
CA GLY A 148 -4.66 -8.28 5.88
C GLY A 148 -4.94 -9.55 5.10
N SER A 149 -5.96 -9.56 4.23
CA SER A 149 -6.17 -10.69 3.33
C SER A 149 -4.96 -10.87 2.39
N ASP A 150 -4.68 -12.10 2.01
CA ASP A 150 -3.58 -12.43 1.09
C ASP A 150 -3.68 -11.60 -0.19
N THR A 151 -2.53 -11.26 -0.78
CA THR A 151 -2.36 -10.42 -1.99
C THR A 151 -2.69 -8.93 -1.86
N LEU A 152 -3.24 -8.46 -0.72
CA LEU A 152 -3.69 -7.06 -0.55
C LEU A 152 -2.59 -6.06 -0.16
N CYS A 153 -1.31 -6.45 -0.21
CA CYS A 153 -0.17 -5.56 -0.01
C CYS A 153 0.84 -5.61 -1.16
N PRO A 154 0.45 -5.25 -2.40
CA PRO A 154 1.42 -5.04 -3.47
C PRO A 154 2.49 -3.99 -3.10
N LEU A 155 3.75 -4.34 -3.33
CA LEU A 155 4.93 -3.47 -3.23
C LEU A 155 5.77 -3.61 -4.49
N GLY A 156 6.31 -2.50 -5.01
CA GLY A 156 7.21 -2.52 -6.17
C GLY A 156 7.11 -1.26 -7.03
N PRO A 157 7.57 -1.30 -8.29
CA PRO A 157 8.26 -2.42 -8.94
C PRO A 157 9.68 -2.66 -8.42
N GLY A 158 10.28 -1.67 -7.75
CA GLY A 158 11.62 -1.75 -7.17
C GLY A 158 11.76 -0.88 -5.94
N LEU A 159 12.87 -1.05 -5.23
CA LEU A 159 13.33 -0.19 -4.14
C LEU A 159 14.27 0.87 -4.73
N VAL A 160 13.91 2.13 -4.61
CA VAL A 160 14.76 3.26 -5.02
C VAL A 160 15.44 3.86 -3.81
N THR A 161 16.77 3.96 -3.86
CA THR A 161 17.56 4.63 -2.82
C THR A 161 17.83 6.08 -3.19
N ASP A 162 18.13 6.90 -2.19
CA ASP A 162 18.46 8.33 -2.36
C ASP A 162 17.37 9.13 -3.09
N TRP A 163 16.12 8.73 -2.93
CA TRP A 163 14.96 9.43 -3.47
C TRP A 163 14.47 10.50 -2.50
N ASP A 164 14.33 11.73 -3.00
CA ASP A 164 13.71 12.84 -2.27
C ASP A 164 12.20 12.67 -2.27
N PHE A 165 11.57 12.57 -1.10
CA PHE A 165 10.14 12.34 -1.00
C PHE A 165 9.30 13.63 -1.06
N HIS A 166 9.91 14.82 -1.09
CA HIS A 166 9.17 16.09 -1.07
C HIS A 166 8.57 16.46 -2.43
N GLY A 167 7.32 16.95 -2.42
CA GLY A 167 6.64 17.47 -3.61
C GLY A 167 6.39 16.44 -4.71
N LYS A 168 6.32 15.14 -4.37
CA LYS A 168 6.25 14.06 -5.35
C LYS A 168 4.83 13.74 -5.71
N ARG A 169 4.57 13.64 -7.01
CA ARG A 169 3.26 13.26 -7.50
C ARG A 169 2.99 11.78 -7.30
N LEU A 170 1.79 11.46 -6.82
CA LEU A 170 1.27 10.12 -6.58
C LEU A 170 -0.06 9.98 -7.31
N ARG A 171 -0.18 8.95 -8.16
CA ARG A 171 -1.39 8.69 -8.94
C ARG A 171 -1.78 7.23 -8.90
N THR A 172 -3.08 6.99 -8.91
CA THR A 172 -3.66 5.66 -9.09
C THR A 172 -4.50 5.66 -10.36
N TYR A 173 -4.36 4.59 -11.13
CA TYR A 173 -5.09 4.36 -12.36
C TYR A 173 -5.91 3.08 -12.24
N VAL A 174 -7.11 3.10 -12.81
CA VAL A 174 -7.92 1.89 -13.02
C VAL A 174 -8.22 1.81 -14.50
N ASN A 175 -7.76 0.73 -15.14
CA ASN A 175 -7.91 0.51 -16.59
C ASN A 175 -7.41 1.70 -17.43
N GLY A 176 -6.33 2.35 -16.98
CA GLY A 176 -5.72 3.51 -17.65
C GLY A 176 -6.34 4.87 -17.30
N GLU A 177 -7.45 4.92 -16.58
CA GLU A 177 -8.07 6.19 -16.14
C GLU A 177 -7.49 6.63 -14.78
N VAL A 178 -7.09 7.90 -14.66
CA VAL A 178 -6.62 8.47 -13.40
C VAL A 178 -7.78 8.61 -12.43
N VAL A 179 -7.73 7.88 -11.32
CA VAL A 179 -8.77 7.86 -10.27
C VAL A 179 -8.30 8.49 -8.95
N GLN A 180 -6.99 8.51 -8.70
CA GLN A 180 -6.37 9.31 -7.65
C GLN A 180 -5.25 10.16 -8.25
N ASP A 181 -5.15 11.41 -7.81
CA ASP A 181 -4.08 12.33 -8.18
C ASP A 181 -3.79 13.22 -6.97
N GLY A 182 -2.63 13.00 -6.34
CA GLY A 182 -2.22 13.73 -5.16
C GLY A 182 -0.72 13.96 -5.10
N SER A 183 -0.27 14.54 -3.99
CA SER A 183 1.14 14.81 -3.71
C SER A 183 1.54 14.33 -2.32
N THR A 184 2.81 13.95 -2.16
CA THR A 184 3.41 13.72 -0.84
C THR A 184 3.41 14.97 0.05
N ASP A 185 3.30 16.17 -0.51
CA ASP A 185 3.13 17.42 0.26
C ASP A 185 1.74 17.55 0.91
N GLU A 186 0.80 16.67 0.59
CA GLU A 186 -0.48 16.59 1.29
C GLU A 186 -0.40 15.84 2.62
N MET A 187 0.71 15.14 2.89
CA MET A 187 0.90 14.37 4.11
C MET A 187 0.94 15.30 5.33
N THR A 188 0.10 15.02 6.32
CA THR A 188 0.06 15.75 7.59
C THR A 188 1.29 15.42 8.43
N TRP A 189 1.67 14.14 8.44
CA TRP A 189 2.91 13.65 9.03
C TRP A 189 3.80 13.09 7.92
N ASP A 190 4.95 13.70 7.71
CA ASP A 190 5.88 13.26 6.67
C ASP A 190 6.52 11.90 7.00
N MET A 191 7.23 11.34 6.02
CA MET A 191 7.83 10.01 6.12
C MET A 191 8.87 9.89 7.24
N HIS A 192 9.62 10.97 7.53
CA HIS A 192 10.58 11.00 8.63
C HIS A 192 9.88 10.97 9.99
N TYR A 193 8.80 11.74 10.13
CA TYR A 193 7.97 11.74 11.33
C TYR A 193 7.40 10.35 11.60
N LEU A 194 6.80 9.69 10.58
CA LEU A 194 6.19 8.37 10.73
C LEU A 194 7.19 7.32 11.25
N VAL A 195 8.41 7.31 10.69
CA VAL A 195 9.48 6.40 11.13
C VAL A 195 9.88 6.68 12.58
N ALA A 196 10.14 7.94 12.91
CA ALA A 196 10.57 8.31 14.26
C ALA A 196 9.48 8.05 15.31
N ASP A 197 8.22 8.37 15.01
CA ASP A 197 7.10 8.21 15.93
C ASP A 197 6.86 6.72 16.28
N ILE A 198 6.76 5.84 15.27
CA ILE A 198 6.66 4.40 15.52
C ILE A 198 7.88 3.89 16.29
N ALA A 199 9.08 4.33 15.89
CA ALA A 199 10.32 3.86 16.48
C ALA A 199 10.43 4.18 17.98
N ARG A 200 9.67 5.13 18.54
CA ARG A 200 9.69 5.46 19.98
C ARG A 200 9.55 4.23 20.87
N THR A 201 8.64 3.33 20.52
CA THR A 201 8.31 2.16 21.34
C THR A 201 8.38 0.84 20.58
N ILE A 202 8.29 0.86 19.25
CA ILE A 202 8.35 -0.33 18.40
C ILE A 202 9.67 -0.32 17.64
N THR A 203 10.54 -1.31 17.90
CA THR A 203 11.79 -1.42 17.13
C THR A 203 11.47 -1.76 15.67
N LEU A 204 12.00 -0.97 14.74
CA LEU A 204 11.99 -1.25 13.31
C LEU A 204 13.29 -1.97 12.92
N HIS A 205 13.20 -2.96 12.05
CA HIS A 205 14.32 -3.77 11.57
C HIS A 205 14.56 -3.54 10.08
N PRO A 206 15.79 -3.77 9.58
CA PRO A 206 16.05 -3.75 8.15
C PRO A 206 15.07 -4.63 7.37
N GLY A 207 14.51 -4.09 6.29
CA GLY A 207 13.49 -4.71 5.46
C GLY A 207 12.05 -4.40 5.87
N ASP A 208 11.79 -3.92 7.10
CA ASP A 208 10.42 -3.54 7.51
C ASP A 208 9.87 -2.39 6.68
N VAL A 209 8.54 -2.37 6.54
CA VAL A 209 7.84 -1.45 5.65
C VAL A 209 6.84 -0.60 6.43
N LEU A 210 6.87 0.71 6.18
CA LEU A 210 5.83 1.65 6.61
C LEU A 210 5.08 2.18 5.39
N LEU A 211 3.75 2.03 5.35
CA LEU A 211 2.89 2.64 4.34
C LEU A 211 2.44 4.03 4.83
N SER A 212 2.56 5.03 3.96
CA SER A 212 2.51 6.46 4.32
C SER A 212 1.14 7.12 4.17
N GLY A 213 0.12 6.36 3.81
CA GLY A 213 -1.25 6.80 3.60
C GLY A 213 -1.56 7.09 2.12
N THR A 214 -2.85 7.09 1.82
CA THR A 214 -3.39 7.32 0.47
C THR A 214 -4.10 8.68 0.36
N PRO A 215 -4.06 9.35 -0.82
CA PRO A 215 -4.92 10.49 -1.12
C PRO A 215 -6.40 10.10 -1.24
N ALA A 216 -7.26 11.09 -1.45
CA ALA A 216 -8.69 10.91 -1.69
C ALA A 216 -9.01 9.94 -2.85
N ASN A 217 -10.29 9.59 -2.98
CA ASN A 217 -10.83 8.80 -4.10
C ASN A 217 -10.37 7.34 -4.15
N SER A 218 -10.07 6.72 -3.01
CA SER A 218 -10.06 5.26 -2.93
C SER A 218 -11.48 4.73 -3.12
N ARG A 219 -11.64 3.82 -4.09
CA ARG A 219 -12.92 3.29 -4.57
C ARG A 219 -12.84 1.80 -4.88
N PRO A 220 -13.98 1.10 -4.90
CA PRO A 220 -14.01 -0.33 -5.17
C PRO A 220 -13.61 -0.65 -6.62
N VAL A 221 -12.86 -1.74 -6.77
CA VAL A 221 -12.52 -2.39 -8.05
C VAL A 221 -13.09 -3.81 -8.09
N ARG A 222 -13.11 -4.39 -9.28
CA ARG A 222 -13.68 -5.71 -9.55
C ARG A 222 -12.74 -6.60 -10.35
N PRO A 223 -12.91 -7.93 -10.27
CA PRO A 223 -12.24 -8.87 -11.15
C PRO A 223 -12.32 -8.43 -12.61
N GLY A 224 -11.16 -8.44 -13.28
CA GLY A 224 -10.97 -7.93 -14.63
C GLY A 224 -10.35 -6.54 -14.70
N ASP A 225 -10.34 -5.78 -13.60
CA ASP A 225 -9.68 -4.47 -13.57
C ASP A 225 -8.16 -4.62 -13.46
N VAL A 226 -7.45 -3.68 -14.08
CA VAL A 226 -6.01 -3.45 -13.87
C VAL A 226 -5.86 -2.18 -13.04
N VAL A 227 -5.14 -2.28 -11.92
CA VAL A 227 -4.87 -1.15 -11.04
C VAL A 227 -3.39 -0.84 -11.09
N GLU A 228 -3.06 0.42 -11.32
CA GLU A 228 -1.69 0.90 -11.36
C GLU A 228 -1.49 2.04 -10.37
N VAL A 229 -0.40 2.03 -9.61
CA VAL A 229 0.01 3.15 -8.78
C VAL A 229 1.34 3.66 -9.30
N GLU A 230 1.42 4.95 -9.61
CA GLU A 230 2.61 5.62 -10.11
C GLU A 230 3.05 6.70 -9.14
N VAL A 231 4.33 6.69 -8.80
CA VAL A 231 4.96 7.74 -7.99
C VAL A 231 6.14 8.30 -8.78
N GLU A 232 6.19 9.62 -8.85
CA GLU A 232 7.26 10.35 -9.53
C GLU A 232 8.65 9.90 -9.05
N GLY A 233 9.43 9.29 -9.94
CA GLY A 233 10.78 8.82 -9.64
C GLY A 233 10.88 7.44 -8.98
N LEU A 234 9.78 6.80 -8.59
CA LEU A 234 9.75 5.41 -8.10
C LEU A 234 9.21 4.40 -9.13
N GLY A 235 8.61 4.91 -10.21
CA GLY A 235 8.03 4.10 -11.28
C GLY A 235 6.57 3.74 -11.01
N ARG A 236 6.12 2.66 -11.66
CA ARG A 236 4.72 2.24 -11.67
C ARG A 236 4.56 0.80 -11.19
N LEU A 237 3.71 0.62 -10.19
CA LEU A 237 3.28 -0.67 -9.65
C LEU A 237 1.97 -1.07 -10.31
N THR A 238 1.91 -2.22 -10.98
CA THR A 238 0.72 -2.71 -11.70
C THR A 238 0.25 -4.01 -11.08
N ASN A 239 -1.05 -4.18 -10.89
CA ASN A 239 -1.66 -5.40 -10.38
C ASN A 239 -2.98 -5.71 -11.09
N HIS A 240 -3.31 -7.00 -11.19
CA HIS A 240 -4.52 -7.48 -11.87
C HIS A 240 -5.54 -8.00 -10.87
N VAL A 241 -6.74 -7.42 -10.85
CA VAL A 241 -7.80 -7.87 -9.95
C VAL A 241 -8.44 -9.13 -10.51
N VAL A 242 -8.49 -10.19 -9.71
CA VAL A 242 -9.04 -11.49 -10.11
C VAL A 242 -10.02 -12.02 -9.08
N THR A 243 -10.93 -12.89 -9.52
CA THR A 243 -11.65 -13.77 -8.60
C THR A 243 -10.72 -14.91 -8.22
N GLY A 244 -10.44 -15.07 -6.93
CA GLY A 244 -9.65 -16.20 -6.44
C GLY A 244 -10.41 -17.52 -6.57
N PRO A 245 -9.72 -18.67 -6.59
CA PRO A 245 -10.36 -19.99 -6.72
C PRO A 245 -11.11 -20.43 -5.45
N THR A 246 -10.90 -19.72 -4.34
CA THR A 246 -11.44 -20.09 -3.03
C THR A 246 -12.49 -19.06 -2.61
N ALA A 247 -13.74 -19.50 -2.54
CA ALA A 247 -14.83 -18.69 -1.98
C ALA A 247 -14.71 -18.57 -0.46
N ILE A 248 -15.28 -17.50 0.10
CA ILE A 248 -15.39 -17.35 1.56
C ILE A 248 -16.42 -18.37 2.07
N ARG A 249 -16.09 -19.04 3.17
CA ARG A 249 -16.99 -19.98 3.84
C ARG A 249 -18.15 -19.24 4.51
N SER A 250 -19.36 -19.72 4.29
CA SER A 250 -20.58 -19.13 4.88
C SER A 250 -20.97 -19.72 6.23
N ASP A 251 -20.24 -20.72 6.74
CA ASP A 251 -20.57 -21.45 7.97
C ASP A 251 -19.79 -20.95 9.20
N VAL A 252 -18.95 -19.92 9.05
CA VAL A 252 -18.13 -19.37 10.15
C VAL A 252 -17.83 -17.89 9.97
N GLY A 253 -17.76 -17.18 11.09
CA GLY A 253 -17.29 -15.79 11.14
C GLY A 253 -18.29 -14.77 10.60
N ALA A 254 -17.91 -13.49 10.71
CA ALA A 254 -18.64 -12.42 10.06
C ALA A 254 -18.64 -12.62 8.54
N GLN A 255 -19.80 -12.45 7.92
CA GLN A 255 -19.96 -12.54 6.48
C GLN A 255 -19.76 -11.16 5.83
N PRO A 256 -19.39 -11.09 4.54
CA PRO A 256 -19.37 -9.84 3.79
C PRO A 256 -20.69 -9.08 3.96
N THR A 257 -20.63 -7.78 4.27
CA THR A 257 -21.82 -6.93 4.45
C THR A 257 -21.81 -5.73 3.49
N GLU A 258 -22.96 -5.07 3.41
CA GLU A 258 -23.14 -3.76 2.77
C GLU A 258 -23.76 -2.79 3.77
N SER A 259 -23.29 -2.83 5.03
CA SER A 259 -23.80 -1.93 6.06
C SER A 259 -23.48 -0.46 5.74
N GLU A 260 -24.13 0.45 6.45
CA GLU A 260 -23.94 1.89 6.23
C GLU A 260 -22.47 2.30 6.41
N GLU A 261 -21.76 1.72 7.38
CA GLU A 261 -20.33 1.94 7.60
C GLU A 261 -19.45 1.40 6.46
N VAL A 262 -19.78 0.21 5.93
CA VAL A 262 -19.10 -0.37 4.76
C VAL A 262 -19.25 0.54 3.55
N LEU A 263 -20.50 0.86 3.18
CA LEU A 263 -20.80 1.67 2.00
C LEU A 263 -20.21 3.07 2.13
N SER A 264 -20.34 3.69 3.30
CA SER A 264 -19.76 5.00 3.57
C SER A 264 -18.25 5.00 3.35
N THR A 265 -17.54 3.99 3.87
CA THR A 265 -16.09 3.92 3.73
C THR A 265 -15.67 3.59 2.30
N ALA A 266 -16.26 2.55 1.70
CA ALA A 266 -15.88 2.04 0.40
C ALA A 266 -16.15 3.06 -0.73
N LEU A 267 -17.26 3.80 -0.64
CA LEU A 267 -17.63 4.81 -1.63
C LEU A 267 -17.08 6.21 -1.30
N GLY A 268 -16.52 6.43 -0.10
CA GLY A 268 -15.91 7.70 0.30
C GLY A 268 -16.83 8.90 0.06
N GLY A 269 -16.38 9.82 -0.80
CA GLY A 269 -17.12 11.00 -1.26
C GLY A 269 -18.38 10.71 -2.07
N ASP A 270 -18.46 9.56 -2.72
CA ASP A 270 -19.56 9.19 -3.64
C ASP A 270 -20.74 8.55 -2.90
N TRP A 271 -20.58 8.31 -1.60
CA TRP A 271 -21.66 7.84 -0.76
C TRP A 271 -22.74 8.92 -0.62
N GLU A 272 -23.98 8.61 -0.98
CA GLU A 272 -25.07 9.59 -1.11
C GLU A 272 -25.36 10.44 0.15
N PHE A 273 -25.02 9.92 1.33
CA PHE A 273 -25.21 10.62 2.60
C PHE A 273 -23.96 11.37 3.09
N ARG A 274 -22.87 11.38 2.33
CA ARG A 274 -21.60 12.03 2.71
C ARG A 274 -21.83 13.51 3.01
N GLY A 275 -21.67 13.85 4.30
CA GLY A 275 -21.83 15.21 4.79
C GLY A 275 -23.26 15.72 4.84
N ILE A 276 -24.24 14.82 4.66
CA ILE A 276 -25.63 15.02 5.07
C ILE A 276 -25.81 14.49 6.50
N ARG A 277 -25.32 13.27 6.76
CA ARG A 277 -25.34 12.64 8.10
C ARG A 277 -24.16 11.69 8.29
N PRO A 278 -23.75 11.40 9.54
CA PRO A 278 -22.76 10.35 9.80
C PRO A 278 -23.36 8.95 9.55
N PRO A 279 -22.52 7.95 9.18
CA PRO A 279 -22.95 6.57 9.08
C PRO A 279 -23.39 6.04 10.45
N LYS A 280 -24.50 5.28 10.48
CA LYS A 280 -24.90 4.53 11.68
C LYS A 280 -24.06 3.26 11.78
N ARG A 281 -23.45 3.04 12.94
CA ARG A 281 -22.79 1.79 13.32
C ARG A 281 -23.82 0.80 13.87
#